data_AF-A0A814HIJ1-F1
#
_entry.id   AF-A0A814HIJ1-F1
#
_cell.length_a   1.000
_cell.length_b   1.000
_cell.length_c   1.000
_cell.angle_alpha   90.00
_cell.angle_beta   90.00
_cell.angle_gamma   90.00
#
_symmetry.space_group_name_H-M   'P 1'
#
loop_
_entity.id
_entity.type
_entity.pdbx_description
1 polymer ?
#
loop_
_entity_poly.entity_id
_entity_poly.type
_entity_poly.pdbx_seq_one_letter_code
_entity_poly.pdbx_strand_id
1 'polypeptide(L)'
;MPLINDIPQLESVYIFNDIKPLNEEWTKTWRKIKSVHTNIDDLCKALQSGVKRYNQNSIAMSFVTINEMSSTDNLNQLEPTFMYTQIFKDILLNMEHGQQAIKQFTAYCRHIDSGSAKNIDEFENKYDAQSAI
;
A
#
# COMPACT_ATOMS: atom_id res chain seq x y z
N MET A 1 -25.99 10.73 -21.40
CA MET A 1 -25.18 10.76 -20.17
C MET A 1 -24.87 9.32 -19.79
N PRO A 2 -23.60 8.93 -19.58
CA PRO A 2 -23.30 7.61 -19.06
C PRO A 2 -23.95 7.49 -17.67
N LEU A 3 -24.65 6.39 -17.38
CA LEU A 3 -25.05 6.11 -16.01
C LEU A 3 -23.74 5.90 -15.22
N ILE A 4 -23.61 6.44 -14.01
CA ILE A 4 -22.57 6.09 -13.01
C ILE A 4 -22.24 4.58 -12.99
N ASN A 5 -23.23 3.70 -13.21
CA ASN A 5 -23.02 2.25 -13.33
C ASN A 5 -22.09 1.82 -14.48
N ASP A 6 -21.97 2.62 -15.54
CA ASP A 6 -21.22 2.28 -16.76
C ASP A 6 -19.75 2.68 -16.71
N ILE A 7 -19.30 3.39 -15.65
CA ILE A 7 -17.91 3.86 -15.52
C ILE A 7 -17.02 2.76 -14.92
N PRO A 8 -16.22 2.00 -15.69
CA PRO A 8 -15.52 0.82 -15.18
C PRO A 8 -14.49 1.14 -14.08
N GLN A 9 -13.90 2.35 -14.09
CA GLN A 9 -12.93 2.78 -13.09
C GLN A 9 -13.57 3.16 -11.75
N LEU A 10 -14.90 3.29 -11.70
CA LEU A 10 -15.63 3.67 -10.49
C LEU A 10 -16.13 2.41 -9.79
N GLU A 11 -15.45 2.02 -8.73
CA GLU A 11 -15.81 0.83 -7.94
C GLU A 11 -16.95 1.10 -6.94
N SER A 12 -16.89 2.24 -6.25
CA SER A 12 -17.85 2.55 -5.19
C SER A 12 -18.07 4.05 -4.99
N VAL A 13 -19.29 4.39 -4.60
CA VAL A 13 -19.76 5.74 -4.30
C VAL A 13 -20.35 5.76 -2.89
N TYR A 14 -19.94 6.75 -2.11
CA TYR A 14 -20.43 7.02 -0.76
C TYR A 14 -21.09 8.39 -0.76
N ILE A 15 -22.28 8.49 -0.21
CA ILE A 15 -23.08 9.72 -0.26
C ILE A 15 -23.26 10.25 1.15
N PHE A 16 -22.96 11.53 1.36
CA PHE A 16 -23.23 12.25 2.60
C PHE A 16 -24.34 13.28 2.36
N ASN A 17 -25.37 13.26 3.19
CA ASN A 17 -26.46 14.23 3.12
C ASN A 17 -27.01 14.48 4.52
N ASP A 18 -26.96 15.72 4.99
CA ASP A 18 -27.47 16.13 6.31
C ASP A 18 -29.00 15.95 6.42
N ILE A 19 -29.71 15.90 5.29
CA ILE A 19 -31.15 15.71 5.24
C ILE A 19 -31.42 14.27 4.79
N LYS A 20 -32.06 13.47 5.66
CA LYS A 20 -32.46 12.10 5.32
C LYS A 20 -33.34 12.15 4.06
N PRO A 21 -32.90 11.60 2.92
CA PRO A 21 -33.64 11.76 1.67
C PRO A 21 -34.97 11.02 1.79
N LEU A 22 -36.06 11.67 1.39
CA LEU A 22 -37.44 11.18 1.51
C LEU A 22 -37.65 9.81 0.84
N ASN A 23 -36.82 9.48 -0.17
CA ASN A 23 -36.79 8.20 -0.86
C ASN A 23 -35.34 7.76 -1.10
N GLU A 24 -34.88 6.74 -0.39
CA GLU A 24 -33.61 6.04 -0.68
C GLU A 24 -33.77 4.98 -1.80
N GLU A 25 -34.97 4.80 -2.35
CA GLU A 25 -35.25 3.80 -3.40
C GLU A 25 -34.35 3.98 -4.65
N TRP A 26 -34.02 5.22 -5.00
CA TRP A 26 -33.13 5.46 -6.14
C TRP A 26 -31.72 4.93 -5.85
N THR A 27 -31.20 4.98 -4.63
CA THR A 27 -29.85 4.48 -4.32
C THR A 27 -29.74 2.98 -4.49
N LYS A 28 -30.84 2.25 -4.27
CA LYS A 28 -30.95 0.81 -4.55
C LYS A 28 -30.87 0.47 -6.04
N THR A 29 -31.14 1.44 -6.92
CA THR A 29 -31.07 1.26 -8.38
C THR A 29 -29.62 1.26 -8.90
N TRP A 30 -28.66 1.77 -8.11
CA TRP A 30 -27.25 1.88 -8.51
C TRP A 30 -26.38 0.95 -7.69
N ARG A 31 -25.87 -0.11 -8.31
CA ARG A 31 -24.99 -1.10 -7.63
C ARG A 31 -23.71 -0.50 -7.06
N LYS A 32 -23.25 0.63 -7.61
CA LYS A 32 -22.01 1.29 -7.15
C LYS A 32 -22.20 2.15 -5.91
N ILE A 33 -23.44 2.50 -5.54
CA ILE A 33 -23.69 3.23 -4.30
C ILE A 33 -23.60 2.22 -3.16
N LYS A 34 -22.55 2.32 -2.35
CA LYS A 34 -22.34 1.38 -1.23
C LYS A 34 -23.08 1.80 0.02
N SER A 35 -23.20 3.10 0.27
CA SER A 35 -23.92 3.61 1.43
C SER A 35 -24.26 5.09 1.31
N VAL A 36 -25.30 5.48 2.03
CA VAL A 36 -25.72 6.85 2.25
C VAL A 36 -25.65 7.13 3.75
N HIS A 37 -25.04 8.25 4.12
CA HIS A 37 -24.81 8.62 5.51
C HIS A 37 -25.37 10.01 5.77
N THR A 38 -26.02 10.15 6.93
CA THR A 38 -26.48 11.44 7.48
C THR A 38 -25.58 11.94 8.60
N ASN A 39 -24.63 11.10 9.04
CA ASN A 39 -23.63 11.42 10.05
C ASN A 39 -22.23 11.24 9.43
N ILE A 40 -21.37 12.24 9.63
CA ILE A 40 -20.00 12.26 9.11
C ILE A 40 -19.13 11.14 9.72
N ASP A 41 -19.35 10.79 10.98
CA ASP A 41 -18.61 9.71 11.65
C ASP A 41 -18.88 8.36 11.01
N ASP A 42 -20.13 8.11 10.62
CA ASP A 42 -20.53 6.86 9.98
C ASP A 42 -19.99 6.78 8.55
N LEU A 43 -19.95 7.91 7.83
CA LEU A 43 -19.26 8.00 6.54
C LEU A 43 -17.77 7.67 6.69
N CYS A 44 -17.10 8.30 7.67
CA CYS A 44 -15.68 8.07 7.93
C CYS A 44 -15.40 6.59 8.23
N LYS A 45 -16.22 5.93 9.05
CA LYS A 45 -16.11 4.49 9.32
C LYS A 45 -16.31 3.64 8.07
N ALA A 46 -17.28 3.99 7.24
CA ALA A 46 -17.56 3.28 5.99
C ALA A 46 -16.41 3.41 4.98
N LEU A 47 -15.82 4.61 4.87
CA LEU A 47 -14.64 4.88 4.05
C LEU A 47 -13.41 4.12 4.57
N GLN A 48 -13.12 4.18 5.87
CA GLN A 48 -12.01 3.44 6.48
C GLN A 48 -12.15 1.93 6.23
N SER A 49 -13.37 1.39 6.35
CA SER A 49 -13.65 -0.01 6.07
C SER A 49 -13.47 -0.35 4.59
N GLY A 50 -13.87 0.55 3.68
CA GLY A 50 -13.66 0.41 2.24
C GLY A 50 -12.18 0.38 1.87
N VAL A 51 -11.40 1.34 2.37
CA VAL A 51 -9.95 1.43 2.15
C VAL A 51 -9.22 0.20 2.72
N LYS A 52 -9.60 -0.28 3.91
CA LYS A 52 -8.99 -1.47 4.51
C LYS A 52 -9.21 -2.72 3.66
N ARG A 53 -10.41 -2.89 3.09
CA ARG A 53 -10.70 -4.00 2.14
C ARG A 53 -9.91 -3.87 0.84
N TYR A 54 -9.75 -2.65 0.32
CA TYR A 54 -8.92 -2.42 -0.86
C TYR A 54 -7.44 -2.74 -0.57
N ASN A 55 -6.90 -2.32 0.57
CA ASN A 55 -5.53 -2.62 0.97
C ASN A 55 -5.29 -4.15 1.13
N GLN A 56 -6.26 -4.86 1.72
CA GLN A 56 -6.23 -6.33 1.82
C GLN A 56 -6.35 -7.05 0.46
N ASN A 57 -7.06 -6.47 -0.51
CA ASN A 57 -7.16 -7.01 -1.87
C ASN A 57 -6.02 -6.50 -2.79
N SER A 58 -5.31 -5.47 -2.37
CA SER A 58 -4.13 -4.90 -3.01
C SER A 58 -2.84 -5.55 -2.48
N ILE A 59 -2.89 -6.83 -2.12
CA ILE A 59 -1.68 -7.65 -2.13
C ILE A 59 -1.12 -7.51 -3.54
N ALA A 60 0.03 -6.85 -3.66
CA ALA A 60 0.67 -6.60 -4.93
C ALA A 60 0.85 -7.92 -5.67
N MET A 61 -0.03 -8.19 -6.64
CA MET A 61 0.13 -9.31 -7.56
C MET A 61 1.28 -8.92 -8.49
N SER A 62 2.49 -9.31 -8.11
CA SER A 62 3.64 -9.25 -9.01
C SER A 62 3.43 -10.32 -10.07
N PHE A 63 3.00 -9.91 -11.27
CA PHE A 63 2.98 -10.79 -12.43
C PHE A 63 4.42 -10.99 -12.88
N VAL A 64 4.96 -12.19 -12.65
CA VAL A 64 6.23 -12.60 -13.23
C VAL A 64 6.01 -12.70 -14.74
N THR A 65 6.75 -11.89 -15.50
CA THR A 65 6.74 -11.97 -16.96
C THR A 65 7.24 -13.35 -17.39
N ILE A 66 6.39 -14.12 -18.07
CA ILE A 66 6.64 -15.50 -18.54
C ILE A 66 7.90 -15.59 -19.41
N ASN A 67 8.42 -14.47 -19.93
CA ASN A 67 9.59 -14.44 -20.78
C ASN A 67 10.91 -14.80 -20.04
N GLU A 68 10.93 -14.80 -18.70
CA GLU A 68 12.10 -15.21 -17.90
C GLU A 68 11.94 -16.62 -17.29
N MET A 69 10.76 -17.22 -17.36
CA MET A 69 10.46 -18.50 -16.72
C MET A 69 10.35 -19.60 -17.78
N SER A 70 11.25 -20.58 -17.74
CA SER A 70 11.11 -21.74 -18.60
C SER A 70 9.80 -22.45 -18.24
N SER A 71 9.08 -22.95 -19.25
CA SER A 71 7.73 -23.51 -19.12
C SER A 71 7.61 -24.78 -18.25
N THR A 72 8.65 -25.12 -17.48
CA THR A 72 8.71 -26.26 -16.56
C THR A 72 8.60 -25.89 -15.08
N ASP A 73 8.63 -24.59 -14.74
CA ASP A 73 8.66 -24.17 -13.34
C ASP A 73 7.24 -24.21 -12.74
N ASN A 74 7.09 -24.94 -11.63
CA ASN A 74 5.81 -25.17 -10.97
C ASN A 74 5.30 -23.87 -10.34
N LEU A 75 4.26 -23.27 -10.93
CA LEU A 75 3.61 -22.03 -10.46
C LEU A 75 3.07 -22.10 -9.02
N ASN A 76 2.92 -23.30 -8.44
CA ASN A 76 2.54 -23.47 -7.03
C ASN A 76 3.74 -23.42 -6.07
N GLN A 77 4.97 -23.32 -6.59
CA GLN A 77 6.16 -23.11 -5.77
C GLN A 77 6.40 -21.61 -5.65
N LEU A 78 6.32 -21.13 -4.41
CA LEU A 78 6.76 -19.79 -4.10
C LEU A 78 8.28 -19.76 -4.28
N GLU A 79 8.74 -18.98 -5.25
CA GLU A 79 10.16 -18.72 -5.48
C GLU A 79 10.83 -18.40 -4.13
N PRO A 80 11.88 -19.14 -3.71
CA PRO A 80 12.56 -18.87 -2.45
C PRO A 80 12.99 -17.40 -2.33
N THR A 81 13.37 -16.79 -3.46
CA THR A 81 13.67 -15.35 -3.59
C THR A 81 12.53 -14.46 -3.12
N PHE A 82 11.28 -14.83 -3.42
CA PHE A 82 10.11 -14.10 -2.96
C PHE A 82 9.94 -14.19 -1.43
N MET A 83 10.13 -15.38 -0.85
CA MET A 83 10.09 -15.55 0.60
C MET A 83 11.17 -14.74 1.29
N TYR A 84 12.41 -14.80 0.79
CA TYR A 84 13.52 -14.02 1.32
C TYR A 84 13.27 -12.51 1.18
N THR A 85 12.68 -12.07 0.07
CA THR A 85 12.34 -10.66 -0.14
C THR A 85 11.28 -10.19 0.86
N GLN A 86 10.23 -10.98 1.12
CA GLN A 86 9.21 -10.61 2.11
C GLN A 86 9.78 -10.57 3.53
N ILE A 87 10.58 -11.57 3.92
CA ILE A 87 11.24 -11.60 5.24
C ILE A 87 12.17 -10.40 5.38
N PHE A 88 12.97 -10.11 4.35
CA PHE A 88 13.89 -8.97 4.36
C PHE A 88 13.14 -7.63 4.46
N LYS A 89 12.06 -7.47 3.71
CA LYS A 89 11.20 -6.27 3.78
C LYS A 89 10.58 -6.11 5.16
N ASP A 90 10.08 -7.19 5.75
CA ASP A 90 9.45 -7.17 7.08
C ASP A 90 10.47 -6.81 8.17
N ILE A 91 11.68 -7.39 8.11
CA ILE A 91 12.77 -7.05 9.02
C ILE A 91 13.16 -5.58 8.87
N LEU A 92 13.37 -5.10 7.63
CA LEU A 92 13.75 -3.71 7.41
C LEU A 92 12.68 -2.75 7.90
N LEU A 93 11.40 -2.94 7.55
CA LEU A 93 10.34 -1.99 7.88
C LEU A 93 9.96 -1.98 9.36
N ASN A 94 10.15 -3.10 10.07
CA ASN A 94 9.79 -3.21 11.49
C ASN A 94 10.98 -2.96 12.42
N MET A 95 12.19 -2.74 11.89
CA MET A 95 13.35 -2.42 12.71
C MET A 95 13.24 -1.00 13.27
N GLU A 96 13.66 -0.82 14.52
CA GLU A 96 13.78 0.51 15.11
C GLU A 96 14.96 1.26 14.47
N HIS A 97 14.65 2.18 13.55
CA HIS A 97 15.64 2.98 12.83
C HIS A 97 16.11 4.19 13.65
N GLY A 98 16.64 3.92 14.83
CA GLY A 98 17.26 4.94 15.66
C GLY A 98 18.60 5.43 15.10
N GLN A 99 19.09 6.56 15.63
CA GLN A 99 20.41 7.11 15.30
C GLN A 99 21.56 6.10 15.47
N GLN A 100 21.42 5.15 16.40
CA GLN A 100 22.40 4.08 16.59
C GLN A 100 22.43 3.07 15.42
N ALA A 101 21.27 2.72 14.86
CA ALA A 101 21.20 1.81 13.71
C ALA A 101 21.84 2.44 12.46
N ILE A 102 21.61 3.74 12.26
CA ILE A 102 22.24 4.53 11.18
C ILE A 102 23.75 4.56 11.32
N LYS A 103 24.27 4.82 12.53
CA LYS A 103 25.72 4.80 12.79
C LYS A 103 26.35 3.43 12.57
N GLN A 104 25.67 2.36 12.97
CA GLN A 104 26.17 0.99 12.74
C GLN A 104 26.17 0.66 11.25
N PHE A 105 25.14 1.07 10.51
CA PHE A 105 25.06 0.89 9.07
C PHE A 105 26.16 1.68 8.34
N THR A 106 26.38 2.95 8.67
CA THR A 106 27.42 3.78 8.03
C THR A 106 28.83 3.27 8.36
N ALA A 107 29.06 2.80 9.60
CA ALA A 107 30.30 2.14 9.98
C ALA A 107 30.54 0.86 9.18
N TYR A 108 29.50 0.04 8.98
CA TYR A 108 29.58 -1.15 8.15
C TYR A 108 29.92 -0.79 6.69
N CYS A 109 29.22 0.17 6.08
CA CYS A 109 29.50 0.63 4.70
C CYS A 109 30.94 1.10 4.54
N ARG A 110 31.48 1.86 5.51
CA ARG A 110 32.90 2.28 5.51
C ARG A 110 33.86 1.09 5.61
N HIS A 111 33.52 0.08 6.41
CA HIS A 111 34.35 -1.12 6.56
C HIS A 111 34.42 -1.95 5.27
N ILE A 112 33.32 -2.07 4.53
CA ILE A 112 33.26 -2.84 3.29
C ILE A 112 33.58 -2.00 2.03
N ASP A 113 34.01 -0.75 2.20
CA ASP A 113 34.26 0.23 1.13
C ASP A 113 33.10 0.33 0.13
N SER A 114 31.86 0.27 0.64
CA SER A 114 30.64 0.28 -0.16
C SER A 114 30.01 1.66 -0.15
N GLY A 115 30.02 2.31 -1.31
CA GLY A 115 29.50 3.66 -1.51
C GLY A 115 30.57 4.73 -1.41
N SER A 116 30.22 5.98 -1.73
CA SER A 116 31.17 7.09 -1.60
C SER A 116 31.22 7.55 -0.14
N ALA A 117 32.42 7.80 0.39
CA ALA A 117 32.60 8.33 1.74
C ALA A 117 31.74 9.59 1.99
N LYS A 118 31.67 10.47 0.99
CA LYS A 118 30.85 11.69 1.04
C LYS A 118 29.36 11.40 1.19
N ASN A 119 28.84 10.40 0.46
CA ASN A 119 27.42 10.04 0.55
C ASN A 119 27.10 9.38 1.91
N ILE A 120 28.03 8.58 2.43
CA ILE A 120 27.89 7.96 3.76
C ILE A 120 27.86 9.04 4.85
N ASP A 121 28.77 10.02 4.78
CA ASP A 121 28.80 11.13 5.73
C ASP A 121 27.55 12.02 5.62
N GLU A 122 27.08 12.28 4.41
CA GLU A 122 25.84 13.04 4.19
C GLU A 122 24.62 12.31 4.76
N PHE A 123 24.53 11.00 4.52
CA PHE A 123 23.47 10.16 5.07
C PHE A 123 23.51 10.16 6.60
N GLU A 124 24.67 9.92 7.22
CA GLU A 124 24.80 9.89 8.69
C GLU A 124 24.38 11.21 9.36
N ASN A 125 24.74 12.34 8.75
CA ASN A 125 24.51 13.66 9.35
C ASN A 125 23.13 14.24 9.07
N LYS A 126 22.52 13.87 7.93
CA LYS A 126 21.23 14.43 7.49
C LYS A 126 20.06 13.48 7.64
N TYR A 127 20.29 12.22 7.99
CA TYR A 127 19.21 11.27 8.16
C TYR A 127 18.25 11.71 9.27
N ASP A 128 17.00 11.89 8.89
CA ASP A 128 15.88 12.17 9.77
C ASP A 128 14.77 11.16 9.45
N ALA A 129 14.39 10.37 10.47
CA ALA A 129 13.36 9.36 10.35
C ALA A 129 11.99 9.96 9.97
N GLN A 130 11.73 11.24 10.29
CA GLN A 130 10.48 11.91 9.91
C GLN A 130 10.44 12.37 8.45
N SER A 131 11.60 12.39 7.79
CA SER A 131 11.77 12.84 6.40
C SER A 131 12.15 11.70 5.45
N ALA A 132 12.19 10.46 5.94
CA ALA A 132 12.48 9.28 5.13
C ALA A 132 11.28 8.92 4.23
N ILE A 133 11.55 8.66 2.94
CA ILE A 133 10.56 8.37 1.89
C ILE A 133 10.26 6.88 1.84
#